data_AF-A0A914NTU2-F1
#
_entry.id   AF-A0A914NTU2-F1
#
_cell.length_a   1.000
_cell.length_b   1.000
_cell.length_c   1.000
_cell.angle_alpha   90.00
_cell.angle_beta   90.00
_cell.angle_gamma   90.00
#
_symmetry.space_group_name_H-M   'P 1'
#
loop_
_entity.id
_entity.type
_entity.pdbx_description
1 polymer ?
#
loop_
_entity_poly.entity_id
_entity_poly.type
_entity_poly.pdbx_seq_one_letter_code
_entity_poly.pdbx_strand_id
1 'polypeptide(L)'
;KWQQREISNFDYLMFLNTIAGRTYNDLNQYPVFPWILSNYSSENIDLNDAANFRDLSKPIGALSETRKKLFKERFNNWDDPEIPPFHYGTHYSNAAFVFNWLFRLEPFTTFYLQLNDGKIFENVNSNRLFHSIEETWEHCLTDTHDVKELIPELFYLTEMFLFNENNCCGEEKNLGIREDGNKIGNVVLPKWANGKAEEFVKIHRKALESDLVSCQLNQWIDLIFGYKQRGAEAIRALNTFYYLTYEGAFNLRSIENAALRESIQQQILNFGQTPAQLLNEPHPPRHSIMTMSPLIFKTCPNDLCMIMKFISNSPVVHITANTFQQVDNPTLITIAQNLVFALNRWNPNYNRLFFKFIIFWFLRIIFTDIF
;
A
#
# COMPACT_ATOMS: atom_id res chain seq x y z
N LYS A 1 -11.02 -6.77 -11.47
CA LYS A 1 -10.85 -7.03 -10.02
C LYS A 1 -10.27 -5.85 -9.24
N TRP A 2 -8.95 -5.59 -9.23
CA TRP A 2 -8.37 -4.48 -8.41
C TRP A 2 -8.92 -3.09 -8.77
N GLN A 3 -8.99 -2.75 -10.07
CA GLN A 3 -9.59 -1.49 -10.53
C GLN A 3 -11.06 -1.34 -10.11
N GLN A 4 -11.80 -2.46 -10.06
CA GLN A 4 -13.19 -2.53 -9.61
C GLN A 4 -13.34 -2.65 -8.09
N ARG A 5 -12.25 -2.51 -7.33
CA ARG A 5 -12.22 -2.60 -5.85
C ARG A 5 -12.72 -3.93 -5.28
N GLU A 6 -12.71 -5.00 -6.08
CA GLU A 6 -12.98 -6.37 -5.60
C GLU A 6 -11.79 -6.94 -4.81
N ILE A 7 -10.60 -6.36 -5.00
CA ILE A 7 -9.35 -6.73 -4.33
C ILE A 7 -8.77 -5.46 -3.72
N SER A 8 -8.27 -5.53 -2.48
CA SER A 8 -7.67 -4.40 -1.76
C SER A 8 -6.34 -3.95 -2.40
N ASN A 9 -5.82 -2.77 -2.04
CA ASN A 9 -4.50 -2.35 -2.52
C ASN A 9 -3.41 -3.30 -2.03
N PHE A 10 -3.46 -3.69 -0.77
CA PHE A 10 -2.51 -4.64 -0.21
C PHE A 10 -2.52 -5.99 -0.91
N ASP A 11 -3.71 -6.59 -1.13
CA ASP A 11 -3.79 -7.91 -1.78
C ASP A 11 -3.29 -7.83 -3.22
N TYR A 12 -3.53 -6.70 -3.89
CA TYR A 12 -3.00 -6.47 -5.23
C TYR A 12 -1.47 -6.32 -5.23
N LEU A 13 -0.91 -5.59 -4.27
CA LEU A 13 0.54 -5.48 -4.09
C LEU A 13 1.18 -6.84 -3.77
N MET A 14 0.55 -7.65 -2.91
CA MET A 14 1.01 -9.02 -2.66
C MET A 14 0.98 -9.86 -3.93
N PHE A 15 -0.11 -9.79 -4.69
CA PHE A 15 -0.22 -10.47 -5.98
C PHE A 15 0.89 -10.07 -6.95
N LEU A 16 1.13 -8.76 -7.13
CA LEU A 16 2.20 -8.24 -8.00
C LEU A 16 3.58 -8.74 -7.56
N ASN A 17 3.87 -8.70 -6.26
CA ASN A 17 5.11 -9.24 -5.70
C ASN A 17 5.26 -10.72 -6.04
N THR A 18 4.24 -11.55 -5.81
CA THR A 18 4.27 -12.98 -6.10
C THR A 18 4.53 -13.27 -7.57
N ILE A 19 3.81 -12.62 -8.50
CA ILE A 19 4.01 -12.86 -9.93
C ILE A 19 5.33 -12.29 -10.47
N ALA A 20 5.92 -11.31 -9.78
CA ALA A 20 7.25 -10.77 -10.09
C ALA A 20 8.40 -11.60 -9.52
N GLY A 21 8.11 -12.79 -8.95
CA GLY A 21 9.10 -13.72 -8.42
C GLY A 21 9.50 -13.45 -6.96
N ARG A 22 8.84 -12.52 -6.26
CA ARG A 22 9.14 -12.23 -4.86
C ARG A 22 8.58 -13.29 -3.93
N THR A 23 9.32 -13.61 -2.87
CA THR A 23 8.98 -14.70 -1.95
C THR A 23 9.54 -14.45 -0.54
N TYR A 24 8.88 -15.03 0.46
CA TYR A 24 9.37 -15.05 1.83
C TYR A 24 10.52 -16.04 2.05
N ASN A 25 10.72 -16.99 1.13
CA ASN A 25 11.77 -18.01 1.24
C ASN A 25 13.17 -17.50 0.86
N ASP A 26 13.25 -16.41 0.10
CA ASP A 26 14.51 -15.77 -0.29
C ASP A 26 14.45 -14.30 0.10
N LEU A 27 15.20 -13.93 1.13
CA LEU A 27 15.21 -12.58 1.69
C LEU A 27 15.84 -11.55 0.74
N ASN A 28 16.63 -11.98 -0.25
CA ASN A 28 17.14 -11.10 -1.29
C ASN A 28 16.06 -10.72 -2.31
N GLN A 29 14.97 -11.50 -2.35
CA GLN A 29 13.79 -11.31 -3.20
C GLN A 29 12.52 -11.14 -2.36
N TYR A 30 12.64 -10.43 -1.25
CA TYR A 30 11.51 -10.19 -0.36
C TYR A 30 10.44 -9.31 -1.02
N PRO A 31 9.15 -9.50 -0.67
CA PRO A 31 8.08 -8.60 -1.13
C PRO A 31 8.35 -7.14 -0.76
N VAL A 32 8.05 -6.23 -1.67
CA VAL A 32 8.30 -4.80 -1.55
C VAL A 32 6.98 -4.03 -1.52
N PHE A 33 6.85 -3.10 -0.58
CA PHE A 33 5.70 -2.21 -0.41
C PHE A 33 6.15 -0.74 -0.39
N PRO A 34 5.33 0.20 -0.87
CA PRO A 34 5.66 1.62 -0.81
C PRO A 34 5.61 2.15 0.62
N TRP A 35 6.48 3.11 0.94
CA TRP A 35 6.12 4.10 1.96
C TRP A 35 4.84 4.84 1.55
N ILE A 36 3.87 4.95 2.46
CA ILE A 36 2.59 5.60 2.18
C ILE A 36 2.49 6.99 2.81
N LEU A 37 2.86 7.10 4.08
CA LEU A 37 2.77 8.33 4.84
C LEU A 37 4.10 9.09 4.79
N SER A 38 4.05 10.40 4.97
CA SER A 38 5.21 11.30 5.06
C SER A 38 5.33 11.99 6.41
N ASN A 39 4.25 11.96 7.23
CA ASN A 39 4.17 12.65 8.50
C ASN A 39 4.20 11.66 9.68
N TYR A 40 5.36 11.58 10.34
CA TYR A 40 5.59 10.71 11.50
C TYR A 40 5.84 11.50 12.80
N SER A 41 5.93 12.84 12.74
CA SER A 41 6.27 13.72 13.87
C SER A 41 5.05 14.32 14.58
N SER A 42 3.93 14.44 13.88
CA SER A 42 2.73 15.14 14.36
C SER A 42 1.97 14.34 15.42
N GLU A 43 1.30 15.03 16.34
CA GLU A 43 0.47 14.41 17.38
C GLU A 43 -0.76 13.70 16.83
N ASN A 44 -1.33 14.20 15.73
CA ASN A 44 -2.48 13.64 15.05
C ASN A 44 -2.20 13.55 13.56
N ILE A 45 -2.90 12.65 12.86
CA ILE A 45 -2.79 12.50 11.41
C ILE A 45 -4.18 12.49 10.78
N ASP A 46 -4.39 13.36 9.80
CA ASP A 46 -5.60 13.38 8.97
C ASP A 46 -5.32 12.65 7.65
N LEU A 47 -5.99 11.52 7.45
CA LEU A 47 -5.87 10.72 6.24
C LEU A 47 -6.63 11.30 5.03
N ASN A 48 -7.32 12.43 5.20
CA ASN A 48 -7.92 13.19 4.10
C ASN A 48 -7.00 14.30 3.58
N ASP A 49 -5.93 14.64 4.32
CA ASP A 49 -4.96 15.64 3.91
C ASP A 49 -3.84 15.00 3.08
N ALA A 50 -3.76 15.40 1.81
CA ALA A 50 -2.74 14.92 0.87
C ALA A 50 -1.30 15.24 1.31
N ALA A 51 -1.09 16.27 2.14
CA ALA A 51 0.25 16.62 2.64
C ALA A 51 0.85 15.52 3.53
N ASN A 52 0.02 14.68 4.16
CA ASN A 52 0.45 13.56 5.01
C ASN A 52 0.87 12.32 4.21
N PHE A 53 0.75 12.33 2.88
CA PHE A 53 1.06 11.20 2.01
C PHE A 53 2.35 11.45 1.23
N ARG A 54 3.07 10.37 0.96
CA ARG A 54 4.17 10.36 0.01
C ARG A 54 3.64 10.50 -1.42
N ASP A 55 4.38 11.23 -2.24
CA ASP A 55 4.21 11.19 -3.70
C ASP A 55 4.63 9.83 -4.28
N LEU A 56 3.64 8.99 -4.60
CA LEU A 56 3.83 7.64 -5.15
C LEU A 56 4.34 7.62 -6.59
N SER A 57 4.37 8.77 -7.28
CA SER A 57 4.92 8.86 -8.64
C SER A 57 6.45 8.90 -8.68
N LYS A 58 7.10 9.05 -7.51
CA LYS A 58 8.54 9.24 -7.36
C LYS A 58 9.19 8.14 -6.53
N PRO A 59 10.40 7.67 -6.91
CA PRO A 59 11.21 6.82 -6.04
C PRO A 59 11.69 7.60 -4.80
N ILE A 60 12.11 6.89 -3.74
CA ILE A 60 12.56 7.48 -2.47
C ILE A 60 13.61 8.57 -2.68
N GLY A 61 14.63 8.29 -3.50
CA GLY A 61 15.72 9.23 -3.74
C GLY A 61 15.32 10.51 -4.49
N ALA A 62 14.11 10.55 -5.08
CA ALA A 62 13.58 11.71 -5.79
C ALA A 62 12.58 12.54 -4.96
N LEU A 63 12.26 12.14 -3.73
CA LEU A 63 11.33 12.87 -2.85
C LEU A 63 11.92 14.19 -2.34
N SER A 64 13.21 14.19 -1.97
CA SER A 64 13.94 15.38 -1.55
C SER A 64 14.58 16.06 -2.77
N GLU A 65 14.26 17.33 -3.01
CA GLU A 65 14.80 18.09 -4.15
C GLU A 65 16.34 18.23 -4.07
N THR A 66 16.91 18.29 -2.87
CA THR A 66 18.38 18.34 -2.68
C THR A 66 19.03 17.05 -3.15
N ARG A 67 18.51 15.89 -2.72
CA ARG A 67 19.05 14.57 -3.12
C ARG A 67 18.79 14.27 -4.59
N LYS A 68 17.62 14.64 -5.09
CA LYS A 68 17.26 14.51 -6.50
C LYS A 68 18.28 15.20 -7.41
N LYS A 69 18.73 16.41 -7.06
CA LYS A 69 19.81 17.10 -7.79
C LYS A 69 21.12 16.32 -7.74
N LEU A 70 21.53 15.88 -6.56
CA LEU A 70 22.76 15.10 -6.36
C LEU A 70 22.76 13.82 -7.20
N PHE A 71 21.69 13.02 -7.15
CA PHE A 71 21.60 11.78 -7.92
C PHE A 71 21.58 12.03 -9.43
N LYS A 72 20.93 13.12 -9.87
CA LYS A 72 20.93 13.52 -11.28
C LYS A 72 22.31 13.96 -11.76
N GLU A 73 23.04 14.74 -10.95
CA GLU A 73 24.42 15.15 -11.24
C GLU A 73 25.36 13.95 -11.30
N ARG A 74 25.24 13.02 -10.34
CA ARG A 74 26.03 11.79 -10.35
C ARG A 74 25.78 10.93 -11.59
N PHE A 75 24.53 10.82 -12.03
CA PHE A 75 24.17 10.09 -13.24
C PHE A 75 24.74 10.77 -14.50
N ASN A 76 24.63 12.10 -14.59
CA ASN A 76 25.07 12.85 -15.77
C ASN A 76 26.59 12.95 -15.92
N ASN A 77 27.32 13.00 -14.79
CA ASN A 77 28.77 13.12 -14.77
C ASN A 77 29.47 11.75 -14.69
N TRP A 78 28.75 10.67 -14.98
CA TRP A 78 29.29 9.31 -14.91
C TRP A 78 30.22 9.04 -16.09
N ASP A 79 31.47 8.65 -15.80
CA ASP A 79 32.54 8.48 -16.80
C ASP A 79 33.22 7.09 -16.72
N ASP A 80 32.52 6.10 -16.15
CA ASP A 80 33.03 4.73 -16.11
C ASP A 80 32.77 4.01 -17.45
N PRO A 81 33.80 3.47 -18.13
CA PRO A 81 33.64 2.80 -19.42
C PRO A 81 33.04 1.39 -19.31
N GLU A 82 33.10 0.75 -18.14
CA GLU A 82 32.62 -0.62 -17.92
C GLU A 82 31.25 -0.64 -17.25
N ILE A 83 30.98 0.32 -16.36
CA ILE A 83 29.77 0.38 -15.56
C ILE A 83 28.79 1.41 -16.15
N PRO A 84 27.57 1.01 -16.54
CA PRO A 84 26.55 1.97 -17.00
C PRO A 84 26.16 2.97 -15.91
N PRO A 85 25.73 4.19 -16.26
CA PRO A 85 25.31 5.20 -15.29
C PRO A 85 24.08 4.78 -14.49
N PHE A 86 24.04 5.10 -13.19
CA PHE A 86 22.93 4.78 -12.29
C PHE A 86 22.69 5.84 -11.20
N HIS A 87 21.43 6.03 -10.82
CA HIS A 87 21.02 6.96 -9.76
C HIS A 87 21.24 6.40 -8.36
N TYR A 88 21.16 5.08 -8.15
CA TYR A 88 21.27 4.48 -6.82
C TYR A 88 22.22 3.28 -6.78
N GLY A 89 23.24 3.35 -5.92
CA GLY A 89 24.17 2.23 -5.65
C GLY A 89 23.64 1.25 -4.62
N THR A 90 22.71 1.71 -3.76
CA THR A 90 21.88 0.89 -2.88
C THR A 90 20.56 0.56 -3.57
N HIS A 91 20.06 -0.65 -3.36
CA HIS A 91 18.73 -1.06 -3.79
C HIS A 91 17.68 -0.85 -2.69
N TYR A 92 16.42 -0.64 -3.06
CA TYR A 92 15.32 -0.40 -2.10
C TYR A 92 14.88 -1.64 -1.30
N SER A 93 15.34 -2.83 -1.70
CA SER A 93 15.04 -4.11 -1.06
C SER A 93 16.27 -5.02 -1.08
N ASN A 94 16.70 -5.48 0.08
CA ASN A 94 17.79 -6.45 0.25
C ASN A 94 17.56 -7.22 1.57
N ALA A 95 18.25 -8.34 1.75
CA ALA A 95 18.10 -9.17 2.95
C ALA A 95 18.48 -8.42 4.23
N ALA A 96 19.50 -7.56 4.19
CA ALA A 96 19.92 -6.77 5.34
C ALA A 96 18.81 -5.85 5.87
N PHE A 97 18.01 -5.24 4.98
CA PHE A 97 16.85 -4.45 5.36
C PHE A 97 15.74 -5.29 5.95
N VAL A 98 15.46 -6.47 5.40
CA VAL A 98 14.45 -7.38 5.96
C VAL A 98 14.82 -7.81 7.37
N PHE A 99 16.10 -8.19 7.58
CA PHE A 99 16.57 -8.50 8.92
C PHE A 99 16.47 -7.30 9.85
N ASN A 100 16.86 -6.11 9.40
CA ASN A 100 16.78 -4.90 10.22
C ASN A 100 15.32 -4.56 10.60
N TRP A 101 14.37 -4.72 9.67
CA TRP A 101 12.94 -4.52 9.97
C TRP A 101 12.40 -5.53 10.97
N LEU A 102 12.79 -6.79 10.86
CA LEU A 102 12.19 -7.91 11.58
C LEU A 102 13.05 -8.44 12.74
N PHE A 103 14.17 -7.80 13.09
CA PHE A 103 15.13 -8.35 14.05
C PHE A 103 14.55 -8.62 15.45
N ARG A 104 13.37 -8.08 15.78
CA ARG A 104 12.66 -8.35 17.05
C ARG A 104 11.88 -9.66 17.04
N LEU A 105 11.81 -10.33 15.91
CA LEU A 105 11.06 -11.57 15.71
C LEU A 105 12.01 -12.72 15.39
N GLU A 106 11.82 -13.87 16.04
CA GLU A 106 12.46 -15.10 15.60
C GLU A 106 11.80 -15.64 14.32
N PRO A 107 12.56 -16.27 13.40
CA PRO A 107 13.99 -16.58 13.47
C PRO A 107 14.94 -15.45 12.99
N PHE A 108 14.40 -14.26 12.66
CA PHE A 108 15.18 -13.15 12.09
C PHE A 108 16.22 -12.61 13.07
N THR A 109 15.92 -12.58 14.37
CA THR A 109 16.90 -12.24 15.42
C THR A 109 18.13 -13.14 15.34
N THR A 110 17.91 -14.47 15.30
CA THR A 110 18.99 -15.46 15.24
C THR A 110 19.84 -15.28 13.98
N PHE A 111 19.22 -15.12 12.82
CA PHE A 111 19.95 -14.91 11.56
C PHE A 111 20.72 -13.59 11.54
N TYR A 112 20.12 -12.52 12.08
CA TYR A 112 20.78 -11.23 12.15
C TYR A 112 22.00 -11.27 13.10
N LEU A 113 21.91 -12.00 14.22
CA LEU A 113 23.05 -12.26 15.12
C LEU A 113 24.17 -13.02 14.41
N GLN A 114 23.84 -14.07 13.65
CA GLN A 114 24.83 -14.86 12.91
C GLN A 114 25.58 -14.04 11.86
N LEU A 115 24.89 -13.15 11.14
CA LEU A 115 25.50 -12.30 10.12
C LEU A 115 26.44 -11.22 10.70
N ASN A 116 26.30 -10.90 11.99
CA ASN A 116 27.09 -9.87 12.66
C ASN A 116 28.10 -10.48 13.67
N ASP A 117 28.48 -11.75 13.50
CA ASP A 117 29.40 -12.49 14.38
C ASP A 117 29.01 -12.44 15.88
N GLY A 118 27.71 -12.32 16.18
CA GLY A 118 27.19 -12.18 17.54
C GLY A 118 27.46 -10.83 18.22
N LYS A 119 28.08 -9.86 17.54
CA LYS A 119 28.54 -8.57 18.11
C LYS A 119 27.49 -7.44 18.07
N ILE A 120 26.22 -7.78 18.17
CA ILE A 120 25.14 -6.78 18.12
C ILE A 120 25.13 -5.89 19.37
N PHE A 121 25.59 -6.43 20.51
CA PHE A 121 25.54 -5.78 21.81
C PHE A 121 26.73 -4.85 22.10
N GLU A 122 27.69 -4.74 21.18
CA GLU A 122 28.72 -3.71 21.25
C GLU A 122 28.10 -2.37 20.78
N ASN A 123 28.28 -1.31 21.60
CA ASN A 123 27.61 0.01 21.47
C ASN A 123 27.61 0.64 20.06
N VAL A 124 28.55 0.27 19.19
CA VAL A 124 28.69 0.79 17.82
C VAL A 124 27.60 0.27 16.87
N ASN A 125 27.06 -0.94 17.10
CA ASN A 125 26.04 -1.54 16.24
C ASN A 125 24.60 -1.18 16.66
N SER A 126 24.38 -0.77 17.91
CA SER A 126 23.09 -0.34 18.44
C SER A 126 22.45 0.79 17.61
N ASN A 127 23.26 1.75 17.16
CA ASN A 127 22.77 2.90 16.37
C ASN A 127 22.25 2.53 14.98
N ARG A 128 22.59 1.35 14.46
CA ARG A 128 22.16 0.88 13.13
C ARG A 128 20.86 0.09 13.19
N LEU A 129 20.38 -0.25 14.38
CA LEU A 129 19.15 -1.02 14.57
C LEU A 129 17.92 -0.14 14.29
N PHE A 130 16.93 -0.74 13.64
CA PHE A 130 15.61 -0.13 13.51
C PHE A 130 15.01 0.10 14.91
N HIS A 131 14.87 1.37 15.28
CA HIS A 131 14.37 1.76 16.59
C HIS A 131 13.26 2.81 16.52
N SER A 132 13.13 3.58 15.43
CA SER A 132 12.10 4.61 15.25
C SER A 132 11.61 4.66 13.81
N ILE A 133 10.30 4.75 13.62
CA ILE A 133 9.69 4.94 12.28
C ILE A 133 10.03 6.33 11.73
N GLU A 134 9.94 7.36 12.58
CA GLU A 134 10.22 8.74 12.19
C GLU A 134 11.68 8.90 11.77
N GLU A 135 12.63 8.43 12.58
CA GLU A 135 14.05 8.50 12.26
C GLU A 135 14.38 7.71 10.98
N THR A 136 13.76 6.52 10.81
CA THR A 136 13.97 5.72 9.58
C THR A 136 13.49 6.44 8.33
N TRP A 137 12.33 7.10 8.40
CA TRP A 137 11.81 7.90 7.29
C TRP A 137 12.71 9.09 6.98
N GLU A 138 13.16 9.82 8.01
CA GLU A 138 14.07 10.96 7.83
C GLU A 138 15.41 10.53 7.23
N HIS A 139 15.96 9.38 7.66
CA HIS A 139 17.16 8.79 7.08
C HIS A 139 16.96 8.46 5.60
N CYS A 140 15.83 7.86 5.22
CA CYS A 140 15.50 7.60 3.82
C CYS A 140 15.41 8.88 2.98
N LEU A 141 15.19 10.04 3.58
CA LEU A 141 15.11 11.35 2.91
C LEU A 141 16.43 12.14 2.92
N THR A 142 17.40 11.75 3.74
CA THR A 142 18.64 12.51 3.97
C THR A 142 19.89 11.75 3.54
N ASP A 143 19.99 10.46 3.86
CA ASP A 143 21.15 9.63 3.50
C ASP A 143 21.13 9.25 2.02
N THR A 144 22.24 9.47 1.34
CA THR A 144 22.44 9.12 -0.08
C THR A 144 22.53 7.61 -0.32
N HIS A 145 22.84 6.83 0.72
CA HIS A 145 22.93 5.38 0.66
C HIS A 145 21.66 4.68 1.12
N ASP A 146 20.65 5.43 1.57
CA ASP A 146 19.39 4.89 2.04
C ASP A 146 18.22 5.29 1.13
N VAL A 147 17.76 4.31 0.35
CA VAL A 147 16.59 4.43 -0.53
C VAL A 147 15.59 3.30 -0.29
N LYS A 148 15.56 2.74 0.93
CA LYS A 148 14.77 1.55 1.25
C LYS A 148 13.26 1.82 1.13
N GLU A 149 12.56 0.85 0.54
CA GLU A 149 11.10 0.79 0.57
C GLU A 149 10.64 -0.10 1.74
N LEU A 150 9.33 -0.19 1.96
CA LEU A 150 8.75 -0.95 3.05
C LEU A 150 8.59 -2.44 2.72
N ILE A 151 8.30 -3.22 3.75
CA ILE A 151 7.87 -4.62 3.68
C ILE A 151 6.39 -4.75 4.04
N PRO A 152 5.69 -5.83 3.62
CA PRO A 152 4.26 -6.04 3.88
C PRO A 152 3.88 -5.98 5.37
N GLU A 153 4.78 -6.41 6.25
CA GLU A 153 4.58 -6.57 7.69
C GLU A 153 4.18 -5.26 8.38
N LEU A 154 4.64 -4.11 7.87
CA LEU A 154 4.26 -2.79 8.40
C LEU A 154 2.76 -2.48 8.27
N PHE A 155 2.00 -3.30 7.53
CA PHE A 155 0.58 -3.12 7.28
C PHE A 155 -0.32 -4.18 7.93
N TYR A 156 0.25 -5.15 8.67
CA TYR A 156 -0.55 -6.15 9.40
C TYR A 156 0.11 -6.76 10.64
N LEU A 157 1.44 -6.74 10.78
CA LEU A 157 2.17 -7.44 11.83
C LEU A 157 2.56 -6.48 12.95
N THR A 158 1.84 -6.53 14.06
CA THR A 158 2.06 -5.63 15.21
C THR A 158 3.30 -6.00 16.02
N GLU A 159 3.62 -7.29 16.05
CA GLU A 159 4.65 -7.91 16.86
C GLU A 159 6.05 -7.42 16.46
N MET A 160 6.25 -6.99 15.21
CA MET A 160 7.55 -6.46 14.75
C MET A 160 7.97 -5.18 15.48
N PHE A 161 7.03 -4.45 16.08
CA PHE A 161 7.30 -3.20 16.83
C PHE A 161 7.55 -3.43 18.31
N LEU A 162 7.25 -4.63 18.80
CA LEU A 162 7.30 -4.97 20.21
C LEU A 162 8.57 -5.75 20.51
N PHE A 163 9.27 -5.34 21.56
CA PHE A 163 10.41 -6.06 22.07
C PHE A 163 9.95 -7.08 23.10
N ASN A 164 10.26 -8.35 22.84
CA ASN A 164 10.02 -9.42 23.79
C ASN A 164 11.35 -9.89 24.40
N GLU A 165 11.55 -9.61 25.68
CA GLU A 165 12.74 -10.02 26.45
C GLU A 165 12.95 -11.55 26.46
N ASN A 166 11.89 -12.33 26.23
CA ASN A 166 11.96 -13.80 26.17
C ASN A 166 12.34 -14.35 24.78
N ASN A 167 12.30 -13.52 23.73
CA ASN A 167 12.61 -13.92 22.35
C ASN A 167 14.05 -13.56 21.93
N CYS A 168 14.86 -12.96 22.81
CA CYS A 168 16.29 -12.75 22.52
C CYS A 168 17.08 -14.00 22.90
N CYS A 169 17.60 -14.71 21.91
CA CYS A 169 18.59 -15.76 22.13
C CYS A 169 19.95 -15.16 22.53
N GLY A 170 20.39 -15.40 23.77
CA GLY A 170 21.70 -14.99 24.28
C GLY A 170 21.73 -14.81 25.81
N GLU A 171 22.92 -14.72 26.39
CA GLU A 171 23.09 -14.38 27.83
C GLU A 171 22.71 -12.92 28.12
N GLU A 172 22.70 -12.06 27.10
CA GLU A 172 22.36 -10.65 27.18
C GLU A 172 20.92 -10.39 26.73
N LYS A 173 20.01 -10.22 27.69
CA LYS A 173 18.59 -9.87 27.46
C LYS A 173 18.39 -8.39 27.08
N ASN A 174 19.29 -7.80 26.30
CA ASN A 174 19.26 -6.37 26.02
C ASN A 174 19.74 -6.08 24.59
N LEU A 175 19.06 -5.21 23.86
CA LEU A 175 19.44 -4.81 22.50
C LEU A 175 20.53 -3.72 22.45
N GLY A 176 21.26 -3.53 23.55
CA GLY A 176 22.27 -2.49 23.70
C GLY A 176 21.70 -1.11 24.05
N ILE A 177 22.62 -0.17 24.20
CA ILE A 177 22.35 1.25 24.47
C ILE A 177 22.89 2.02 23.26
N ARG A 178 22.11 2.99 22.77
CA ARG A 178 22.52 3.91 21.71
C ARG A 178 23.53 4.94 22.22
N GLU A 179 24.19 5.64 21.31
CA GLU A 179 25.11 6.74 21.67
C GLU A 179 24.42 7.89 22.42
N ASP A 180 23.13 8.09 22.19
CA ASP A 180 22.29 9.08 22.90
C ASP A 180 21.94 8.65 24.34
N GLY A 181 22.37 7.46 24.78
CA GLY A 181 22.10 6.88 26.09
C GLY A 181 20.76 6.15 26.19
N ASN A 182 19.96 6.10 25.13
CA ASN A 182 18.67 5.41 25.13
C ASN A 182 18.86 3.90 24.96
N LYS A 183 18.18 3.12 25.81
CA LYS A 183 18.12 1.66 25.69
C LYS A 183 17.23 1.28 24.50
N ILE A 184 17.67 0.33 23.69
CA ILE A 184 16.87 -0.17 22.58
C ILE A 184 15.85 -1.18 23.11
N GLY A 185 14.57 -0.93 22.83
CA GLY A 185 13.44 -1.77 23.23
C GLY A 185 12.37 -1.80 22.13
N ASN A 186 11.13 -1.51 22.50
CA ASN A 186 10.03 -1.31 21.54
C ASN A 186 10.41 -0.22 20.52
N VAL A 187 9.91 -0.36 19.31
CA VAL A 187 10.07 0.67 18.27
C VAL A 187 9.34 1.93 18.73
N VAL A 188 10.00 3.08 18.60
CA VAL A 188 9.42 4.40 18.78
C VAL A 188 8.46 4.65 17.62
N LEU A 189 7.18 4.64 17.95
CA LEU A 189 6.09 4.88 17.01
C LEU A 189 5.75 6.37 16.96
N PRO A 190 5.16 6.84 15.85
CA PRO A 190 4.65 8.19 15.72
C PRO A 190 3.67 8.55 16.85
N LYS A 191 3.63 9.83 17.24
CA LYS A 191 2.78 10.29 18.35
C LYS A 191 1.30 9.98 18.14
N TRP A 192 0.82 10.06 16.89
CA TRP A 192 -0.55 9.72 16.53
C TRP A 192 -0.94 8.24 16.74
N ALA A 193 0.03 7.35 16.92
CA ALA A 193 -0.22 5.95 17.30
C ALA A 193 -0.40 5.76 18.81
N ASN A 194 -0.23 6.81 19.63
CA ASN A 194 -0.40 6.79 21.09
C ASN A 194 0.39 5.66 21.79
N GLY A 195 1.57 5.33 21.27
CA GLY A 195 2.44 4.27 21.80
C GLY A 195 1.91 2.84 21.59
N LYS A 196 0.87 2.64 20.77
CA LYS A 196 0.26 1.33 20.49
C LYS A 196 0.59 0.85 19.09
N ALA A 197 1.22 -0.32 18.98
CA ALA A 197 1.57 -0.94 17.70
C ALA A 197 0.32 -1.27 16.86
N GLU A 198 -0.76 -1.67 17.51
CA GLU A 198 -2.04 -1.98 16.87
C GLU A 198 -2.65 -0.75 16.20
N GLU A 199 -2.57 0.42 16.85
CA GLU A 199 -3.10 1.65 16.29
C GLU A 199 -2.22 2.13 15.12
N PHE A 200 -0.89 1.97 15.22
CA PHE A 200 0.02 2.23 14.11
C PHE A 200 -0.34 1.40 12.88
N VAL A 201 -0.38 0.08 13.01
CA VAL A 201 -0.69 -0.84 11.90
C VAL A 201 -2.07 -0.57 11.31
N LYS A 202 -3.07 -0.32 12.16
CA LYS A 202 -4.44 -0.01 11.74
C LYS A 202 -4.52 1.29 10.94
N ILE A 203 -3.87 2.37 11.40
CA ILE A 203 -3.84 3.65 10.67
C ILE A 203 -3.05 3.49 9.38
N HIS A 204 -1.92 2.80 9.41
CA HIS A 204 -1.06 2.60 8.25
C HIS A 204 -1.77 1.77 7.16
N ARG A 205 -2.52 0.72 7.56
CA ARG A 205 -3.36 -0.05 6.65
C ARG A 205 -4.53 0.77 6.10
N LYS A 206 -5.17 1.61 6.92
CA LYS A 206 -6.20 2.56 6.44
C LYS A 206 -5.64 3.55 5.43
N ALA A 207 -4.43 4.05 5.65
CA ALA A 207 -3.75 4.94 4.72
C ALA A 207 -3.48 4.25 3.38
N LEU A 208 -2.97 3.01 3.39
CA LEU A 208 -2.75 2.22 2.18
C LEU A 208 -4.05 1.99 1.39
N GLU A 209 -5.17 1.76 2.07
CA GLU A 209 -6.47 1.54 1.44
C GLU A 209 -7.24 2.83 1.13
N SER A 210 -6.67 4.00 1.41
CA SER A 210 -7.30 5.30 1.17
C SER A 210 -7.52 5.58 -0.32
N ASP A 211 -8.42 6.52 -0.62
CA ASP A 211 -8.66 6.96 -1.99
C ASP A 211 -7.46 7.74 -2.58
N LEU A 212 -6.71 8.46 -1.73
CA LEU A 212 -5.49 9.18 -2.11
C LEU A 212 -4.40 8.22 -2.61
N VAL A 213 -4.21 7.10 -1.92
CA VAL A 213 -3.29 6.06 -2.40
C VAL A 213 -3.86 5.36 -3.62
N SER A 214 -5.14 4.99 -3.58
CA SER A 214 -5.79 4.24 -4.67
C SER A 214 -5.72 4.94 -6.02
N CYS A 215 -5.77 6.28 -6.08
CA CYS A 215 -5.69 7.03 -7.33
C CYS A 215 -4.27 7.23 -7.87
N GLN A 216 -3.23 6.92 -7.08
CA GLN A 216 -1.83 7.10 -7.47
C GLN A 216 -0.98 5.82 -7.43
N LEU A 217 -1.44 4.74 -6.78
CA LEU A 217 -0.66 3.52 -6.57
C LEU A 217 -0.15 2.88 -7.86
N ASN A 218 -0.89 3.03 -8.96
CA ASN A 218 -0.45 2.58 -10.29
C ASN A 218 0.88 3.22 -10.72
N GLN A 219 1.15 4.46 -10.31
CA GLN A 219 2.40 5.15 -10.65
C GLN A 219 3.60 4.61 -9.86
N TRP A 220 3.39 4.14 -8.63
CA TRP A 220 4.44 3.43 -7.89
C TRP A 220 4.69 2.05 -8.48
N ILE A 221 3.61 1.36 -8.89
CA ILE A 221 3.72 0.09 -9.62
C ILE A 221 4.52 0.26 -10.91
N ASP A 222 4.35 1.38 -11.63
CA ASP A 222 5.16 1.69 -12.82
C ASP A 222 6.66 1.76 -12.53
N LEU A 223 7.06 2.26 -11.35
CA LEU A 223 8.46 2.36 -10.94
C LEU A 223 9.06 1.00 -10.59
N ILE A 224 8.31 0.16 -9.87
CA ILE A 224 8.84 -1.09 -9.31
C ILE A 224 8.68 -2.26 -10.27
N PHE A 225 7.53 -2.38 -10.92
CA PHE A 225 7.16 -3.53 -11.76
C PHE A 225 6.84 -3.15 -13.21
N GLY A 226 6.63 -1.87 -13.51
CA GLY A 226 6.14 -1.43 -14.81
C GLY A 226 7.18 -0.77 -15.71
N TYR A 227 6.70 0.06 -16.62
CA TYR A 227 7.50 0.62 -17.71
C TYR A 227 8.58 1.62 -17.28
N LYS A 228 8.50 2.16 -16.05
CA LYS A 228 9.52 3.08 -15.48
C LYS A 228 10.61 2.34 -14.70
N GLN A 229 10.63 1.00 -14.71
CA GLN A 229 11.68 0.21 -14.08
C GLN A 229 13.02 0.31 -14.84
N ARG A 230 12.97 0.42 -16.18
CA ARG A 230 14.16 0.42 -17.06
C ARG A 230 14.04 1.46 -18.20
N GLY A 231 15.14 1.66 -18.91
CA GLY A 231 15.18 2.50 -20.12
C GLY A 231 15.06 4.00 -19.86
N ALA A 232 14.69 4.75 -20.89
CA ALA A 232 14.61 6.22 -20.84
C ALA A 232 13.61 6.72 -19.79
N GLU A 233 12.52 5.98 -19.56
CA GLU A 233 11.48 6.34 -18.60
C GLU A 233 11.96 6.17 -17.15
N ALA A 234 12.81 5.19 -16.88
CA ALA A 234 13.50 5.07 -15.60
C ALA A 234 14.46 6.24 -15.37
N ILE A 235 15.23 6.64 -16.38
CA ILE A 235 16.16 7.79 -16.27
C ILE A 235 15.37 9.08 -15.99
N ARG A 236 14.27 9.31 -16.71
CA ARG A 236 13.38 10.47 -16.54
C ARG A 236 12.77 10.53 -15.14
N ALA A 237 12.46 9.37 -14.54
CA ALA A 237 11.93 9.25 -13.19
C ALA A 237 13.00 9.19 -12.08
N LEU A 238 14.29 9.25 -12.44
CA LEU A 238 15.44 9.01 -11.55
C LEU A 238 15.41 7.64 -10.88
N ASN A 239 14.94 6.60 -11.59
CA ASN A 239 14.69 5.27 -11.05
C ASN A 239 15.66 4.21 -11.59
N THR A 240 16.94 4.55 -11.77
CA THR A 240 17.96 3.59 -12.23
C THR A 240 18.86 3.13 -11.09
N PHE A 241 18.93 1.82 -10.89
CA PHE A 241 19.75 1.16 -9.88
C PHE A 241 21.04 0.63 -10.51
N TYR A 242 21.93 0.12 -9.67
CA TYR A 242 23.15 -0.51 -10.14
C TYR A 242 22.85 -1.66 -11.12
N TYR A 243 23.58 -1.73 -12.23
CA TYR A 243 23.26 -2.60 -13.36
C TYR A 243 23.13 -4.10 -13.01
N LEU A 244 23.88 -4.60 -12.03
CA LEU A 244 23.80 -5.99 -11.57
C LEU A 244 22.49 -6.34 -10.84
N THR A 245 21.71 -5.34 -10.41
CA THR A 245 20.42 -5.57 -9.75
C THR A 245 19.34 -6.06 -10.72
N TYR A 246 19.54 -5.84 -12.02
CA TYR A 246 18.56 -6.15 -13.06
C TYR A 246 18.75 -7.56 -13.61
N GLU A 247 17.63 -8.29 -13.73
CA GLU A 247 17.60 -9.56 -14.45
C GLU A 247 18.15 -9.41 -15.88
N GLY A 248 18.98 -10.38 -16.29
CA GLY A 248 19.57 -10.45 -17.63
C GLY A 248 20.83 -9.61 -17.81
N ALA A 249 21.32 -8.91 -16.78
CA ALA A 249 22.54 -8.10 -16.88
C ALA A 249 23.79 -8.94 -17.20
N PHE A 250 23.91 -10.14 -16.61
CA PHE A 250 24.99 -11.09 -16.92
C PHE A 250 24.47 -12.52 -17.03
N ASN A 251 25.01 -13.24 -18.00
CA ASN A 251 24.90 -14.69 -18.01
C ASN A 251 26.04 -15.28 -17.16
N LEU A 252 25.75 -15.63 -15.91
CA LEU A 252 26.76 -16.22 -15.00
C LEU A 252 27.43 -17.49 -15.58
N ARG A 253 26.76 -18.19 -16.51
CA ARG A 253 27.30 -19.38 -17.17
C ARG A 253 28.35 -19.06 -18.23
N SER A 254 28.36 -17.86 -18.79
CA SER A 254 29.36 -17.46 -19.79
C SER A 254 30.66 -16.94 -19.16
N ILE A 255 30.70 -16.74 -17.84
CA ILE A 255 31.91 -16.32 -17.13
C ILE A 255 32.73 -17.56 -16.86
N GLU A 256 33.92 -17.70 -17.46
CA GLU A 256 34.79 -18.87 -17.28
C GLU A 256 35.50 -18.87 -15.91
N ASN A 257 35.95 -17.68 -15.47
CA ASN A 257 36.66 -17.52 -14.21
C ASN A 257 35.74 -17.73 -13.00
N ALA A 258 36.02 -18.77 -12.21
CA ALA A 258 35.25 -19.14 -11.04
C ALA A 258 35.24 -18.07 -9.93
N ALA A 259 36.37 -17.42 -9.67
CA ALA A 259 36.48 -16.39 -8.63
C ALA A 259 35.68 -15.13 -9.00
N LEU A 260 35.71 -14.74 -10.28
CA LEU A 260 34.90 -13.62 -10.77
C LEU A 260 33.40 -13.94 -10.76
N ARG A 261 33.03 -15.18 -11.09
CA ARG A 261 31.64 -15.63 -11.02
C ARG A 261 31.11 -15.56 -9.59
N GLU A 262 31.91 -16.02 -8.63
CA GLU A 262 31.56 -16.01 -7.21
C GLU A 262 31.44 -14.57 -6.68
N SER A 263 32.37 -13.67 -7.03
CA SER A 263 32.29 -12.27 -6.59
C SER A 263 31.05 -11.55 -7.11
N ILE A 264 30.70 -11.74 -8.39
CA ILE A 264 29.48 -11.17 -8.99
C ILE A 264 28.24 -11.77 -8.33
N GLN A 265 28.22 -13.08 -8.07
CA GLN A 265 27.11 -13.73 -7.38
C GLN A 265 26.91 -13.16 -5.97
N GLN A 266 27.98 -12.96 -5.21
CA GLN A 266 27.91 -12.33 -3.89
C GLN A 266 27.42 -10.89 -3.96
N GLN A 267 27.83 -10.14 -4.99
CA GLN A 267 27.37 -8.77 -5.19
C GLN A 267 25.87 -8.73 -5.51
N ILE A 268 25.39 -9.62 -6.38
CA ILE A 268 23.96 -9.74 -6.72
C ILE A 268 23.13 -10.11 -5.48
N LEU A 269 23.63 -11.02 -4.63
CA LEU A 269 22.94 -11.43 -3.41
C LEU A 269 22.85 -10.27 -2.41
N ASN A 270 23.97 -9.60 -2.14
CA ASN A 270 24.05 -8.65 -1.03
C ASN A 270 23.54 -7.23 -1.36
N PHE A 271 23.60 -6.80 -2.63
CA PHE A 271 23.24 -5.42 -3.01
C PHE A 271 21.81 -5.26 -3.53
N GLY A 272 21.02 -6.34 -3.52
CA GLY A 272 19.60 -6.34 -3.84
C GLY A 272 19.29 -6.67 -5.30
N GLN A 273 18.10 -7.20 -5.53
CA GLN A 273 17.63 -7.67 -6.83
C GLN A 273 16.34 -6.94 -7.19
N THR A 274 16.27 -6.33 -8.38
CA THR A 274 15.05 -5.70 -8.89
C THR A 274 14.04 -6.78 -9.31
N PRO A 275 12.73 -6.64 -9.01
CA PRO A 275 11.73 -7.63 -9.38
C PRO A 275 11.61 -7.76 -10.89
N ALA A 276 11.04 -8.88 -11.36
CA ALA A 276 10.72 -9.05 -12.77
C ALA A 276 9.77 -7.93 -13.25
N GLN A 277 10.03 -7.39 -14.44
CA GLN A 277 9.17 -6.39 -15.06
C GLN A 277 7.90 -7.06 -15.57
N LEU A 278 6.74 -6.62 -15.09
CA LEU A 278 5.45 -7.22 -15.38
C LEU A 278 4.74 -6.58 -16.58
N LEU A 279 5.02 -5.31 -16.85
CA LEU A 279 4.41 -4.56 -17.94
C LEU A 279 5.35 -3.50 -18.53
N ASN A 280 5.21 -3.27 -19.84
CA ASN A 280 5.96 -2.28 -20.60
C ASN A 280 5.14 -1.02 -20.94
N GLU A 281 3.89 -0.99 -20.51
CA GLU A 281 2.96 0.12 -20.70
C GLU A 281 2.60 0.75 -19.35
N PRO A 282 1.99 1.95 -19.32
CA PRO A 282 1.51 2.55 -18.08
C PRO A 282 0.49 1.67 -17.36
N HIS A 283 0.71 1.43 -16.07
CA HIS A 283 -0.22 0.66 -15.26
C HIS A 283 -1.57 1.39 -15.18
N PRO A 284 -2.69 0.72 -15.48
CA PRO A 284 -3.98 1.37 -15.47
C PRO A 284 -4.34 1.84 -14.04
N PRO A 285 -4.94 3.04 -13.89
CA PRO A 285 -5.31 3.55 -12.57
C PRO A 285 -6.48 2.76 -11.97
N ARG A 286 -6.57 2.75 -10.63
CA ARG A 286 -7.72 2.17 -9.92
C ARG A 286 -8.93 3.06 -10.12
N HIS A 287 -10.13 2.49 -10.35
CA HIS A 287 -11.32 3.32 -10.50
C HIS A 287 -11.66 4.02 -9.19
N SER A 288 -12.04 5.30 -9.29
CA SER A 288 -12.59 6.02 -8.15
C SER A 288 -14.01 5.53 -7.87
N ILE A 289 -14.48 5.70 -6.64
CA ILE A 289 -15.87 5.39 -6.28
C ILE A 289 -16.83 6.19 -7.18
N MET A 290 -16.46 7.42 -7.56
CA MET A 290 -17.25 8.24 -8.47
C MET A 290 -17.31 7.67 -9.89
N THR A 291 -16.23 7.06 -10.39
CA THR A 291 -16.26 6.39 -11.71
C THR A 291 -17.07 5.10 -11.68
N MET A 292 -17.03 4.38 -10.55
CA MET A 292 -17.76 3.12 -10.34
C MET A 292 -19.26 3.33 -10.16
N SER A 293 -19.67 4.41 -9.47
CA SER A 293 -21.07 4.76 -9.25
C SER A 293 -21.22 6.29 -9.17
N PRO A 294 -21.31 6.99 -10.32
CA PRO A 294 -21.37 8.46 -10.39
C PRO A 294 -22.62 9.05 -9.74
N LEU A 295 -23.59 8.19 -9.40
CA LEU A 295 -24.88 8.55 -8.86
C LEU A 295 -24.94 8.48 -7.32
N ILE A 296 -23.93 7.91 -6.63
CA ILE A 296 -23.92 7.77 -5.16
C ILE A 296 -23.99 9.13 -4.43
N PHE A 297 -23.46 10.19 -5.03
CA PHE A 297 -23.38 11.52 -4.40
C PHE A 297 -24.28 12.57 -5.04
N LYS A 298 -25.15 12.19 -5.99
CA LYS A 298 -26.17 13.11 -6.48
C LYS A 298 -27.25 13.24 -5.41
N THR A 299 -27.48 14.45 -4.90
CA THR A 299 -28.66 14.77 -4.12
C THR A 299 -29.87 14.31 -4.93
N CYS A 300 -30.69 13.45 -4.35
CA CYS A 300 -31.92 12.99 -4.99
C CYS A 300 -32.74 14.23 -5.32
N PRO A 301 -32.97 14.59 -6.60
CA PRO A 301 -34.01 15.56 -6.87
C PRO A 301 -35.30 14.96 -6.32
N ASN A 302 -36.16 15.78 -5.69
CA ASN A 302 -37.49 15.38 -5.25
C ASN A 302 -38.37 15.11 -6.48
N ASP A 303 -37.97 14.15 -7.30
CA ASP A 303 -38.68 13.74 -8.49
C ASP A 303 -39.84 12.86 -8.03
N LEU A 304 -41.04 13.38 -8.22
CA LEU A 304 -42.29 12.66 -8.04
C LEU A 304 -42.26 11.40 -8.93
N CYS A 305 -41.94 10.25 -8.33
CA CYS A 305 -41.72 9.01 -9.07
C CYS A 305 -43.02 8.35 -9.56
N MET A 306 -44.15 8.61 -8.87
CA MET A 306 -45.45 8.11 -9.27
C MET A 306 -46.57 8.89 -8.56
N ILE A 307 -47.59 9.33 -9.32
CA ILE A 307 -48.89 9.73 -8.78
C ILE A 307 -49.85 8.56 -8.96
N MET A 308 -50.41 8.03 -7.88
CA MET A 308 -51.46 7.02 -7.93
C MET A 308 -52.82 7.69 -7.84
N LYS A 309 -53.76 7.25 -8.70
CA LYS A 309 -55.18 7.59 -8.54
C LYS A 309 -55.90 6.38 -7.94
N PHE A 310 -56.47 6.57 -6.76
CA PHE A 310 -57.27 5.55 -6.11
C PHE A 310 -58.71 5.62 -6.61
N ILE A 311 -59.30 4.44 -6.85
CA ILE A 311 -60.70 4.31 -7.27
C ILE A 311 -61.64 4.57 -6.07
N SER A 312 -61.14 4.42 -4.85
CA SER A 312 -61.88 4.63 -3.61
C SER A 312 -61.28 5.77 -2.80
N ASN A 313 -62.16 6.55 -2.14
CA ASN A 313 -61.79 7.54 -1.13
C ASN A 313 -61.49 6.91 0.25
N SER A 314 -61.56 5.58 0.35
CA SER A 314 -61.19 4.84 1.56
C SER A 314 -59.69 4.96 1.83
N PRO A 315 -59.26 5.09 3.11
CA PRO A 315 -57.85 5.11 3.47
C PRO A 315 -57.11 3.87 2.97
N VAL A 316 -55.88 4.07 2.48
CA VAL A 316 -54.97 2.98 2.11
C VAL A 316 -54.31 2.45 3.38
N VAL A 317 -54.49 1.16 3.65
CA VAL A 317 -53.97 0.50 4.86
C VAL A 317 -52.70 -0.29 4.60
N HIS A 318 -52.42 -0.64 3.34
CA HIS A 318 -51.22 -1.38 2.98
C HIS A 318 -50.75 -1.05 1.56
N ILE A 319 -49.44 -0.93 1.40
CA ILE A 319 -48.77 -0.71 0.12
C ILE A 319 -47.59 -1.67 0.04
N THR A 320 -47.49 -2.43 -1.06
CA THR A 320 -46.35 -3.30 -1.34
C THR A 320 -45.93 -3.18 -2.79
N ALA A 321 -44.62 -3.25 -3.04
CA ALA A 321 -44.03 -3.06 -4.36
C ALA A 321 -43.22 -4.29 -4.77
N ASN A 322 -43.46 -4.80 -5.98
CA ASN A 322 -42.56 -5.75 -6.63
C ASN A 322 -41.91 -5.06 -7.83
N THR A 323 -40.68 -4.59 -7.64
CA THR A 323 -39.90 -3.85 -8.64
C THR A 323 -38.63 -4.60 -9.07
N PHE A 324 -38.57 -5.91 -8.83
CA PHE A 324 -37.44 -6.72 -9.24
C PHE A 324 -37.24 -6.67 -10.76
N GLN A 325 -36.00 -6.49 -11.20
CA GLN A 325 -35.63 -6.34 -12.62
C GLN A 325 -35.94 -7.58 -13.48
N GLN A 326 -36.18 -8.74 -12.86
CA GLN A 326 -36.51 -9.99 -13.53
C GLN A 326 -38.02 -10.16 -13.76
N VAL A 327 -38.85 -9.23 -13.26
CA VAL A 327 -40.31 -9.27 -13.39
C VAL A 327 -40.69 -8.43 -14.61
N ASP A 328 -41.37 -9.04 -15.58
CA ASP A 328 -41.77 -8.39 -16.85
C ASP A 328 -42.65 -7.14 -16.63
N ASN A 329 -43.46 -7.15 -15.56
CA ASN A 329 -44.34 -6.05 -15.18
C ASN A 329 -44.13 -5.68 -13.70
N PRO A 330 -43.17 -4.80 -13.38
CA PRO A 330 -43.03 -4.29 -12.02
C PRO A 330 -44.32 -3.59 -11.61
N THR A 331 -44.83 -3.92 -10.42
CA THR A 331 -46.17 -3.50 -10.00
C THR A 331 -46.20 -3.10 -8.53
N LEU A 332 -46.97 -2.07 -8.24
CA LEU A 332 -47.31 -1.64 -6.90
C LEU A 332 -48.74 -2.07 -6.57
N ILE A 333 -48.92 -2.73 -5.44
CA ILE A 333 -50.22 -3.16 -4.92
C ILE A 333 -50.58 -2.26 -3.73
N THR A 334 -51.79 -1.74 -3.75
CA THR A 334 -52.36 -0.98 -2.64
C THR A 334 -53.66 -1.61 -2.19
N ILE A 335 -53.83 -1.73 -0.87
CA ILE A 335 -55.03 -2.27 -0.23
C ILE A 335 -55.67 -1.15 0.57
N ALA A 336 -56.93 -0.84 0.25
CA ALA A 336 -57.73 0.11 1.01
C ALA A 336 -58.51 -0.60 2.13
N GLN A 337 -58.88 0.16 3.17
CA GLN A 337 -59.64 -0.35 4.33
C GLN A 337 -60.97 -1.01 3.94
N ASN A 338 -61.60 -0.55 2.86
CA ASN A 338 -62.80 -1.15 2.29
C ASN A 338 -62.53 -2.40 1.41
N LEU A 339 -61.34 -3.00 1.53
CA LEU A 339 -60.90 -4.20 0.80
C LEU A 339 -60.83 -4.01 -0.73
N VAL A 340 -60.69 -2.77 -1.20
CA VAL A 340 -60.40 -2.49 -2.61
C VAL A 340 -58.90 -2.66 -2.86
N PHE A 341 -58.57 -3.52 -3.82
CA PHE A 341 -57.21 -3.76 -4.28
C PHE A 341 -56.99 -2.95 -5.57
N ALA A 342 -55.90 -2.19 -5.62
CA ALA A 342 -55.46 -1.54 -6.86
C ALA A 342 -54.04 -2.00 -7.22
N LEU A 343 -53.87 -2.35 -8.49
CA LEU A 343 -52.60 -2.71 -9.12
C LEU A 343 -52.18 -1.56 -10.02
N ASN A 344 -51.11 -0.87 -9.64
CA ASN A 344 -50.54 0.22 -10.41
C ASN A 344 -49.26 -0.27 -11.09
N ARG A 345 -49.28 -0.31 -12.43
CA ARG A 345 -48.10 -0.71 -13.22
C ARG A 345 -47.03 0.36 -13.12
N TRP A 346 -45.81 -0.07 -12.79
CA TRP A 346 -44.65 0.81 -12.72
C TRP A 346 -44.12 1.08 -14.13
N ASN A 347 -43.76 2.33 -14.42
CA ASN A 347 -43.15 2.68 -15.70
C ASN A 347 -41.65 2.31 -15.67
N PRO A 348 -41.21 1.29 -16.44
CA PRO A 348 -39.83 0.82 -16.40
C PRO A 348 -38.82 1.78 -17.05
N ASN A 349 -39.30 2.87 -17.67
CA ASN A 349 -38.45 3.91 -18.26
C ASN A 349 -37.88 4.91 -17.22
N TYR A 350 -38.35 4.88 -15.97
CA TYR A 350 -37.68 5.57 -14.86
C TYR A 350 -36.44 4.77 -14.42
N ASN A 351 -35.30 5.45 -14.36
CA ASN A 351 -33.95 4.87 -14.47
C ASN A 351 -33.63 3.70 -13.51
N ARG A 352 -33.12 2.62 -14.11
CA ARG A 352 -33.04 1.23 -13.60
C ARG A 352 -32.05 0.91 -12.48
N LEU A 353 -31.27 1.88 -11.97
CA LEU A 353 -30.22 1.62 -10.97
C LEU A 353 -30.46 2.28 -9.60
N PHE A 354 -31.33 3.27 -9.54
CA PHE A 354 -31.43 4.16 -8.37
C PHE A 354 -32.28 3.59 -7.22
N PHE A 355 -33.18 2.64 -7.50
CA PHE A 355 -34.25 2.29 -6.56
C PHE A 355 -34.04 1.03 -5.70
N LYS A 356 -33.01 0.21 -5.98
CA LYS A 356 -32.75 -1.00 -5.15
C LYS A 356 -32.41 -0.64 -3.69
N PHE A 357 -31.78 0.51 -3.46
CA PHE A 357 -31.44 0.98 -2.11
C PHE A 357 -32.58 1.80 -1.46
N ILE A 358 -33.33 2.57 -2.25
CA ILE A 358 -34.37 3.47 -1.73
C ILE A 358 -35.59 2.70 -1.22
N ILE A 359 -36.01 1.60 -1.85
CA ILE A 359 -37.18 0.83 -1.35
C ILE A 359 -36.92 0.29 0.06
N PHE A 360 -35.68 -0.12 0.38
CA PHE A 360 -35.35 -0.61 1.71
C PHE A 360 -35.30 0.49 2.78
N TRP A 361 -34.98 1.74 2.40
CA TRP A 361 -34.86 2.86 3.34
C TRP A 361 -36.15 3.68 3.48
N PHE A 362 -36.88 3.93 2.39
CA PHE A 362 -38.09 4.74 2.40
C PHE A 362 -39.28 4.03 3.08
N LEU A 363 -39.39 2.70 2.96
CA LEU A 363 -40.40 1.92 3.69
C LEU A 363 -40.17 1.91 5.21
N ARG A 364 -38.93 2.16 5.66
CA ARG A 364 -38.61 2.22 7.09
C ARG A 364 -38.94 3.59 7.71
N ILE A 365 -38.93 4.66 6.91
CA ILE A 365 -39.13 6.04 7.37
C ILE A 365 -40.62 6.46 7.35
N ILE A 366 -41.42 5.98 6.41
CA ILE A 366 -42.84 6.39 6.33
C ILE A 366 -43.71 5.80 7.47
N PHE A 367 -43.27 4.73 8.14
CA PHE A 367 -44.00 4.15 9.27
C PHE A 367 -43.53 4.58 10.66
N THR A 368 -42.50 5.41 10.78
CA THR A 368 -42.01 5.88 12.10
C THR A 368 -42.52 7.26 12.53
N ASP A 369 -43.18 8.02 11.63
CA ASP A 369 -43.65 9.38 11.95
C ASP A 369 -45.18 9.57 11.83
N ILE A 370 -45.95 8.48 11.87
CA ILE A 370 -47.40 8.55 12.07
C ILE A 370 -47.81 7.49 13.10
N PHE A 371 -47.52 7.77 14.37
CA PHE A 371 -48.35 7.40 15.53
C PHE A 371 -48.03 8.32 16.71
#